data_AF-A0A3D6A3M4-F1
#
_entry.id   AF-A0A3D6A3M4-F1
#
_cell.length_a   1.000
_cell.length_b   1.000
_cell.length_c   1.000
_cell.angle_alpha   90.00
_cell.angle_beta   90.00
_cell.angle_gamma   90.00
#
_symmetry.space_group_name_H-M   'P 1'
#
loop_
_entity.id
_entity.type
_entity.pdbx_description
1 polymer ?
#
loop_
_entity_poly.entity_id
_entity_poly.type
_entity_poly.pdbx_seq_one_letter_code
_entity_poly.pdbx_strand_id
1 'polypeptide(L)'
;MKKFIIPTIVSLILSAFAFSQEKQKPEVDSSIPGKKKVEVERPRFPTHWGRPPEIQLKDYRPLPGGFGMGSSTLASWIKENIEEDAKNEKPKVDPKDPRNIEKETLQALKEGKISKDDAQKKLTSLRKEMAEKGDRKLPKRPQKPELSEEVKEKIAAVKELEKSIHTEMRAKVEELGKDASREEIKTAVEEFKESNKERFEEIKEKHSSIREDMEANRPPKPERPELTAALKSKVDALKAKQKEMHEAQKKLHQNLKDATKDERKEMITDFKEANKEKHEEIKAQAKEVKKEIRELVETDATRTSDL
;
A
#
# COMPACT_ATOMS: atom_id res chain seq x y z
N MET A 1 -18.10 22.32 48.72
CA MET A 1 -19.27 22.46 47.84
C MET A 1 -18.93 21.83 46.49
N LYS A 2 -19.71 20.84 46.09
CA LYS A 2 -19.44 19.94 44.95
C LYS A 2 -19.54 20.70 43.63
N LYS A 3 -18.46 20.74 42.84
CA LYS A 3 -18.47 21.22 41.44
C LYS A 3 -18.48 20.00 40.53
N PHE A 4 -19.63 19.77 39.88
CA PHE A 4 -19.72 18.91 38.71
C PHE A 4 -19.12 19.66 37.53
N ILE A 5 -18.04 19.13 36.93
CA ILE A 5 -17.56 19.56 35.62
C ILE A 5 -17.46 18.32 34.75
N ILE A 6 -18.34 18.30 33.76
CA ILE A 6 -18.49 17.29 32.72
C ILE A 6 -17.30 17.41 31.75
N PRO A 7 -16.55 16.34 31.47
CA PRO A 7 -15.46 16.36 30.49
C PRO A 7 -15.99 15.97 29.09
N THR A 8 -16.10 16.93 28.17
CA THR A 8 -16.40 16.64 26.75
C THR A 8 -15.13 16.70 25.89
N ILE A 9 -14.46 15.54 25.88
CA ILE A 9 -14.04 14.79 24.68
C ILE A 9 -13.34 15.61 23.59
N VAL A 10 -12.02 15.65 23.81
CA VAL A 10 -10.93 15.71 22.86
C VAL A 10 -11.14 14.79 21.65
N SER A 11 -10.99 15.39 20.47
CA SER A 11 -10.37 14.83 19.26
C SER A 11 -9.61 13.51 19.47
N LEU A 12 -10.11 12.39 18.95
CA LEU A 12 -9.25 11.24 18.69
C LEU A 12 -9.64 10.54 17.39
N ILE A 13 -9.06 11.09 16.33
CA ILE A 13 -8.75 10.41 15.09
C ILE A 13 -7.98 9.11 15.45
N LEU A 14 -8.65 7.99 15.18
CA LEU A 14 -8.09 6.86 14.44
C LEU A 14 -6.76 6.28 14.96
N SER A 15 -6.80 5.67 16.15
CA SER A 15 -5.92 4.54 16.45
C SER A 15 -6.69 3.25 16.15
N ALA A 16 -6.37 2.62 15.02
CA ALA A 16 -6.70 1.23 14.79
C ALA A 16 -5.90 0.37 15.78
N PHE A 17 -6.45 0.16 16.98
CA PHE A 17 -6.00 -0.91 17.86
C PHE A 17 -6.53 -2.21 17.27
N ALA A 18 -5.68 -2.86 16.49
CA ALA A 18 -5.88 -4.24 16.09
C ALA A 18 -5.79 -5.11 17.35
N PHE A 19 -6.93 -5.32 18.01
CA PHE A 19 -7.08 -6.37 19.00
C PHE A 19 -6.97 -7.71 18.25
N SER A 20 -5.79 -8.28 18.38
CA SER A 20 -5.43 -9.63 17.99
C SER A 20 -6.35 -10.62 18.67
N GLN A 21 -7.42 -11.06 18.00
CA GLN A 21 -8.05 -12.32 18.35
C GLN A 21 -7.16 -13.46 17.83
N GLU A 22 -6.64 -14.17 18.81
CA GLU A 22 -6.09 -15.51 18.76
C GLU A 22 -6.96 -16.39 17.87
N LYS A 23 -6.45 -16.65 16.65
CA LYS A 23 -7.04 -17.64 15.75
C LYS A 23 -6.84 -19.01 16.38
N GLN A 24 -7.89 -19.54 17.01
CA GLN A 24 -8.01 -20.97 17.17
C GLN A 24 -8.07 -21.60 15.78
N LYS A 25 -7.13 -22.52 15.55
CA LYS A 25 -6.86 -23.24 14.31
C LYS A 25 -7.98 -24.28 14.13
N PRO A 26 -8.78 -24.27 13.06
CA PRO A 26 -9.76 -25.33 12.85
C PRO A 26 -9.02 -26.65 12.57
N GLU A 27 -9.39 -27.69 13.32
CA GLU A 27 -8.97 -29.07 13.08
C GLU A 27 -9.42 -29.49 11.68
N VAL A 28 -8.45 -29.85 10.84
CA VAL A 28 -8.68 -30.37 9.50
C VAL A 28 -8.68 -31.89 9.60
N ASP A 29 -9.87 -32.46 9.48
CA ASP A 29 -10.12 -33.90 9.33
C ASP A 29 -9.35 -34.45 8.11
N SER A 30 -8.57 -35.50 8.36
CA SER A 30 -7.62 -36.10 7.45
C SER A 30 -8.20 -37.35 6.79
N SER A 31 -9.00 -37.18 5.73
CA SER A 31 -9.51 -38.33 4.97
C SER A 31 -9.84 -38.01 3.50
N ILE A 32 -8.83 -37.74 2.66
CA ILE A 32 -8.84 -38.06 1.20
C ILE A 32 -7.38 -38.35 0.75
N PRO A 33 -7.06 -39.53 0.18
CA PRO A 33 -5.72 -39.89 -0.24
C PRO A 33 -5.47 -39.47 -1.70
N GLY A 34 -4.49 -38.61 -1.95
CA GLY A 34 -4.04 -38.29 -3.31
C GLY A 34 -3.46 -36.90 -3.47
N LYS A 35 -2.12 -36.82 -3.44
CA LYS A 35 -1.28 -35.65 -3.76
C LYS A 35 -1.31 -34.49 -2.74
N LYS A 36 -0.70 -34.72 -1.57
CA LYS A 36 0.00 -33.64 -0.86
C LYS A 36 1.07 -33.10 -1.80
N LYS A 37 0.85 -31.92 -2.37
CA LYS A 37 1.93 -31.09 -2.91
C LYS A 37 2.75 -30.71 -1.68
N VAL A 38 3.84 -31.45 -1.41
CA VAL A 38 4.79 -31.08 -0.37
C VAL A 38 5.42 -29.77 -0.85
N GLU A 39 4.82 -28.65 -0.45
CA GLU A 39 5.48 -27.36 -0.49
C GLU A 39 6.60 -27.47 0.54
N VAL A 40 7.76 -27.96 0.09
CA VAL A 40 8.99 -27.85 0.85
C VAL A 40 9.29 -26.36 0.86
N GLU A 41 8.75 -25.65 1.86
CA GLU A 41 9.23 -24.33 2.21
C GLU A 41 10.74 -24.48 2.41
N ARG A 42 11.53 -23.95 1.46
CA ARG A 42 12.98 -23.98 1.59
C ARG A 42 13.30 -23.14 2.81
N PRO A 43 13.83 -23.72 3.90
CA PRO A 43 14.09 -22.93 5.10
C PRO A 43 15.07 -21.81 4.73
N ARG A 44 14.80 -20.59 5.20
CA ARG A 44 15.73 -19.47 4.98
C ARG A 44 16.98 -19.71 5.81
N PHE A 45 18.14 -19.37 5.26
CA PHE A 45 19.39 -19.42 6.01
C PHE A 45 19.31 -18.54 7.27
N PRO A 46 19.93 -18.96 8.39
CA PRO A 46 20.10 -18.14 9.58
C PRO A 46 20.62 -16.75 9.26
N THR A 47 20.14 -15.74 10.00
CA THR A 47 20.42 -14.33 9.69
C THR A 47 21.90 -13.97 9.88
N HIS A 48 22.60 -14.62 10.81
CA HIS A 48 24.01 -14.33 11.13
C HIS A 48 25.00 -14.93 10.13
N TRP A 49 24.59 -15.88 9.27
CA TRP A 49 25.45 -16.40 8.19
C TRP A 49 25.70 -15.36 7.08
N GLY A 50 24.95 -14.25 7.07
CA GLY A 50 25.08 -13.21 6.07
C GLY A 50 24.46 -13.60 4.72
N ARG A 51 25.08 -13.17 3.63
CA ARG A 51 24.55 -13.41 2.27
C ARG A 51 25.14 -14.71 1.70
N PRO A 52 24.32 -15.55 1.04
CA PRO A 52 24.86 -16.65 0.27
C PRO A 52 25.68 -16.11 -0.92
N PRO A 53 26.60 -16.91 -1.47
CA PRO A 53 27.42 -16.52 -2.61
C PRO A 53 26.58 -16.07 -3.81
N GLU A 54 26.92 -14.90 -4.38
CA GLU A 54 26.21 -14.30 -5.53
C GLU A 54 26.50 -15.05 -6.84
N ILE A 55 27.71 -15.57 -6.98
CA ILE A 55 28.12 -16.40 -8.11
C ILE A 55 28.04 -17.85 -7.66
N GLN A 56 27.11 -18.60 -8.26
CA GLN A 56 26.89 -20.01 -7.98
C GLN A 56 27.11 -20.84 -9.23
N LEU A 57 27.70 -22.01 -9.04
CA LEU A 57 27.79 -23.02 -10.10
C LEU A 57 26.37 -23.50 -10.48
N LYS A 58 26.20 -23.95 -11.73
CA LYS A 58 24.91 -24.46 -12.24
C LYS A 58 24.60 -25.90 -11.82
N ASP A 59 25.38 -26.47 -10.91
CA ASP A 59 25.16 -27.81 -10.43
C ASP A 59 24.00 -27.88 -9.43
N TYR A 60 23.44 -29.07 -9.27
CA TYR A 60 22.28 -29.29 -8.43
C TYR A 60 22.51 -30.49 -7.52
N ARG A 61 22.64 -30.23 -6.22
CA ARG A 61 23.02 -31.20 -5.19
C ARG A 61 22.23 -30.95 -3.91
N PRO A 62 22.08 -31.97 -3.04
CA PRO A 62 21.50 -31.77 -1.72
C PRO A 62 22.37 -30.84 -0.88
N LEU A 63 21.75 -29.81 -0.31
CA LEU A 63 22.40 -28.88 0.60
C LEU A 63 22.49 -29.50 2.00
N PRO A 64 23.62 -29.34 2.70
CA PRO A 64 23.75 -29.83 4.08
C PRO A 64 22.76 -29.11 5.01
N GLY A 65 22.38 -29.72 6.13
CA GLY A 65 21.49 -29.10 7.11
C GLY A 65 20.00 -29.00 6.72
N GLY A 66 19.57 -29.70 5.67
CA GLY A 66 18.14 -29.78 5.30
C GLY A 66 17.59 -28.57 4.55
N PHE A 67 18.47 -27.70 4.01
CA PHE A 67 18.07 -26.50 3.24
C PHE A 67 17.56 -26.79 1.81
N GLY A 68 17.38 -28.06 1.46
CA GLY A 68 16.88 -28.49 0.16
C GLY A 68 18.00 -28.78 -0.82
N MET A 69 17.89 -28.29 -2.05
CA MET A 69 18.84 -28.56 -3.14
C MET A 69 19.38 -27.25 -3.73
N GLY A 70 20.64 -27.23 -4.15
CA GLY A 70 21.29 -26.06 -4.72
C GLY A 70 22.68 -26.36 -5.31
N SER A 71 23.43 -25.31 -5.59
CA SER A 71 24.78 -25.41 -6.16
C SER A 71 25.81 -25.95 -5.17
N SER A 72 26.91 -26.52 -5.64
CA SER A 72 28.03 -26.92 -4.78
C SER A 72 28.66 -25.72 -4.09
N THR A 73 28.73 -24.56 -4.76
CA THR A 73 29.20 -23.32 -4.14
C THR A 73 28.35 -22.95 -2.93
N LEU A 74 27.02 -23.07 -3.06
CA LEU A 74 26.09 -22.86 -1.95
C LEU A 74 26.22 -23.95 -0.88
N ALA A 75 26.41 -25.21 -1.28
CA ALA A 75 26.56 -26.33 -0.35
C ALA A 75 27.81 -26.18 0.52
N SER A 76 28.95 -25.80 -0.06
CA SER A 76 30.20 -25.55 0.67
C SER A 76 30.03 -24.39 1.64
N TRP A 77 29.42 -23.29 1.19
CA TRP A 77 29.15 -22.13 2.04
C TRP A 77 28.25 -22.49 3.24
N ILE A 78 27.18 -23.26 3.04
CA ILE A 78 26.33 -23.72 4.16
C ILE A 78 27.12 -24.60 5.12
N LYS A 79 27.95 -25.52 4.60
CA LYS A 79 28.76 -26.42 5.42
C LYS A 79 29.73 -25.63 6.31
N GLU A 80 30.43 -24.65 5.75
CA GLU A 80 31.34 -23.78 6.49
C GLU A 80 30.62 -23.04 7.63
N ASN A 81 29.46 -22.44 7.35
CA ASN A 81 28.67 -21.75 8.38
C ASN A 81 28.14 -22.69 9.49
N ILE A 82 27.73 -23.92 9.14
CA ILE A 82 27.32 -24.92 10.15
C ILE A 82 28.51 -25.32 11.03
N GLU A 83 29.70 -25.48 10.44
CA GLU A 83 30.91 -25.80 11.18
C GLU A 83 31.37 -24.64 12.07
N GLU A 84 31.21 -23.40 11.62
CA GLU A 84 31.47 -22.20 12.43
C GLU A 84 30.48 -22.06 13.60
N ASP A 85 29.19 -22.33 13.37
CA ASP A 85 28.17 -22.38 14.42
C ASP A 85 28.39 -23.51 15.42
N ALA A 86 28.94 -24.65 14.97
CA ALA A 86 29.28 -25.76 15.84
C ALA A 86 30.53 -25.48 16.70
N LYS A 87 31.46 -24.64 16.20
CA LYS A 87 32.69 -24.24 16.91
C LYS A 87 32.46 -23.07 17.87
N ASN A 88 31.47 -22.22 17.61
CA ASN A 88 31.14 -21.06 18.42
C ASN A 88 29.77 -21.27 19.10
N GLU A 89 29.72 -21.50 20.41
CA GLU A 89 28.45 -21.51 21.16
C GLU A 89 27.67 -20.22 20.89
N LYS A 90 26.53 -20.35 20.17
CA LYS A 90 25.56 -19.31 19.75
C LYS A 90 26.19 -17.93 19.48
N PRO A 91 26.41 -17.55 18.21
CA PRO A 91 27.05 -16.29 17.88
C PRO A 91 26.24 -15.11 18.42
N LYS A 92 26.95 -14.15 19.02
CA LYS A 92 26.41 -12.83 19.35
C LYS A 92 25.98 -12.19 18.03
N VAL A 93 24.67 -12.00 17.86
CA VAL A 93 24.12 -11.19 16.76
C VAL A 93 24.79 -9.83 16.82
N ASP A 94 25.48 -9.42 15.75
CA ASP A 94 26.13 -8.11 15.70
C ASP A 94 25.07 -7.02 15.95
N PRO A 95 25.16 -6.28 17.08
CA PRO A 95 24.17 -5.24 17.41
C PRO A 95 24.15 -4.08 16.39
N LYS A 96 25.12 -4.07 15.48
CA LYS A 96 25.31 -3.07 14.41
C LYS A 96 24.77 -3.48 13.04
N ASP A 97 24.19 -4.68 12.87
CA ASP A 97 23.53 -5.01 11.59
C ASP A 97 22.35 -4.05 11.37
N PRO A 98 22.34 -3.27 10.27
CA PRO A 98 21.27 -2.31 10.01
C PRO A 98 19.88 -2.98 9.92
N ARG A 99 19.77 -4.27 9.61
CA ARG A 99 18.47 -4.99 9.63
C ARG A 99 17.92 -5.18 11.03
N ASN A 100 18.79 -5.34 12.03
CA ASN A 100 18.40 -5.47 13.43
C ASN A 100 18.02 -4.11 14.01
N ILE A 101 18.76 -3.06 13.67
CA ILE A 101 18.42 -1.68 14.03
C ILE A 101 17.05 -1.28 13.43
N GLU A 102 16.73 -1.69 12.20
CA GLU A 102 15.38 -1.51 11.61
C GLU A 102 14.30 -2.21 12.43
N LYS A 103 14.54 -3.45 12.87
CA LYS A 103 13.58 -4.21 13.70
C LYS A 103 13.37 -3.56 15.07
N GLU A 104 14.45 -3.18 15.74
CA GLU A 104 14.39 -2.53 17.05
C GLU A 104 13.68 -1.18 17.00
N THR A 105 13.95 -0.36 15.98
CA THR A 105 13.26 0.93 15.80
C THR A 105 11.77 0.77 15.52
N LEU A 106 11.36 -0.25 14.74
CA LEU A 106 9.95 -0.59 14.53
C LEU A 106 9.28 -1.13 15.80
N GLN A 107 10.00 -1.94 16.57
CA GLN A 107 9.50 -2.48 17.84
C GLN A 107 9.34 -1.37 18.88
N ALA A 108 10.31 -0.47 19.01
CA ALA A 108 10.22 0.71 19.87
C ALA A 108 9.05 1.63 19.48
N LEU A 109 8.77 1.78 18.18
CA LEU A 109 7.61 2.54 17.70
C LEU A 109 6.29 1.84 18.09
N LYS A 110 6.23 0.51 17.93
CA LYS A 110 5.06 -0.30 18.31
C LYS A 110 4.80 -0.28 19.81
N GLU A 111 5.87 -0.24 20.60
CA GLU A 111 5.84 -0.14 22.06
C GLU A 111 5.65 1.31 22.56
N GLY A 112 5.61 2.30 21.66
CA GLY A 112 5.43 3.72 22.01
C GLY A 112 6.65 4.38 22.66
N LYS A 113 7.82 3.73 22.65
CA LYS A 113 9.08 4.24 23.19
C LYS A 113 9.70 5.35 22.34
N ILE A 114 9.25 5.51 21.09
CA ILE A 114 9.70 6.54 20.16
C ILE A 114 8.50 7.15 19.42
N SER A 115 8.58 8.46 19.12
CA SER A 115 7.59 9.14 18.28
C SER A 115 7.61 8.63 16.84
N LYS A 116 6.48 8.72 16.15
CA LYS A 116 6.32 8.36 14.74
C LYS A 116 7.29 9.12 13.85
N ASP A 117 7.48 10.41 14.10
CA ASP A 117 8.35 11.27 13.29
C ASP A 117 9.83 10.90 13.47
N ASP A 118 10.24 10.57 14.69
CA ASP A 118 11.62 10.18 15.00
C ASP A 118 11.94 8.78 14.48
N ALA A 119 10.99 7.85 14.59
CA ALA A 119 11.12 6.54 13.95
C ALA A 119 11.24 6.68 12.43
N GLN A 120 10.45 7.56 11.81
CA GLN A 120 10.51 7.79 10.36
C GLN A 120 11.86 8.37 9.93
N LYS A 121 12.43 9.36 10.65
CA LYS A 121 13.77 9.90 10.37
C LYS A 121 14.87 8.85 10.52
N LYS A 122 14.81 8.02 11.58
CA LYS A 122 15.78 6.94 11.80
C LYS A 122 15.68 5.83 10.74
N LEU A 123 14.48 5.41 10.40
CA LEU A 123 14.26 4.38 9.39
C LEU A 123 14.62 4.85 7.97
N THR A 124 14.37 6.11 7.65
CA THR A 124 14.69 6.66 6.32
C THR A 124 16.20 6.77 6.11
N SER A 125 16.95 7.30 7.08
CA SER A 125 18.42 7.35 7.04
C SER A 125 19.03 5.95 6.97
N LEU A 126 18.64 5.05 7.88
CA LEU A 126 19.11 3.66 7.91
C LEU A 126 18.82 2.91 6.60
N ARG A 127 17.62 3.06 6.03
CA ARG A 127 17.27 2.43 4.74
C ARG A 127 18.05 3.01 3.56
N LYS A 128 18.42 4.28 3.63
CA LYS A 128 19.28 4.93 2.61
C LYS A 128 20.71 4.39 2.69
N GLU A 129 21.28 4.29 3.89
CA GLU A 129 22.60 3.67 4.10
C GLU A 129 22.61 2.21 3.65
N MET A 130 21.56 1.45 3.99
CA MET A 130 21.39 0.09 3.48
C MET A 130 21.28 0.06 1.96
N ALA A 131 20.69 1.06 1.30
CA ALA A 131 20.63 1.09 -0.16
C ALA A 131 22.00 1.40 -0.77
N GLU A 132 22.75 2.33 -0.19
CA GLU A 132 24.10 2.72 -0.63
C GLU A 132 25.12 1.59 -0.48
N LYS A 133 25.04 0.82 0.61
CA LYS A 133 25.88 -0.37 0.85
C LYS A 133 25.47 -1.59 0.00
N GLY A 134 24.45 -1.48 -0.85
CA GLY A 134 23.88 -2.61 -1.60
C GLY A 134 23.11 -3.61 -0.71
N ASP A 135 22.82 -3.19 0.52
CA ASP A 135 22.10 -3.99 1.52
C ASP A 135 20.60 -4.13 1.30
N ARG A 136 20.04 -3.17 0.58
CA ARG A 136 18.62 -3.09 0.26
C ARG A 136 18.43 -2.59 -1.17
N LYS A 137 17.85 -3.41 -2.05
CA LYS A 137 17.44 -2.95 -3.38
C LYS A 137 16.23 -2.04 -3.23
N LEU A 138 16.39 -0.75 -3.54
CA LEU A 138 15.25 0.16 -3.69
C LEU A 138 14.64 -0.03 -5.09
N PRO A 139 13.31 -0.17 -5.22
CA PRO A 139 12.68 -0.12 -6.53
C PRO A 139 12.99 1.25 -7.15
N LYS A 140 13.71 1.25 -8.28
CA LYS A 140 13.95 2.47 -9.05
C LYS A 140 12.64 2.83 -9.74
N ARG A 141 11.99 3.88 -9.25
CA ARG A 141 10.80 4.42 -9.94
C ARG A 141 11.25 4.89 -11.32
N PRO A 142 10.55 4.53 -12.41
CA PRO A 142 10.83 5.11 -13.72
C PRO A 142 10.79 6.63 -13.59
N GLN A 143 11.78 7.31 -14.16
CA GLN A 143 11.82 8.76 -14.17
C GLN A 143 10.63 9.26 -14.99
N LYS A 144 9.89 10.22 -14.44
CA LYS A 144 8.84 10.88 -15.21
C LYS A 144 9.51 11.76 -16.27
N PRO A 145 8.96 11.83 -17.49
CA PRO A 145 9.45 12.81 -18.46
C PRO A 145 9.35 14.22 -17.86
N GLU A 146 10.34 15.06 -18.17
CA GLU A 146 10.33 16.44 -17.73
C GLU A 146 9.18 17.20 -18.41
N LEU A 147 8.51 18.06 -17.64
CA LEU A 147 7.46 18.93 -18.19
C LEU A 147 8.11 20.02 -19.04
N SER A 148 7.41 20.46 -20.08
CA SER A 148 7.82 21.64 -20.85
C SER A 148 7.95 22.87 -19.95
N GLU A 149 8.83 23.80 -20.31
CA GLU A 149 9.04 25.04 -19.55
C GLU A 149 7.74 25.84 -19.41
N GLU A 150 6.95 25.91 -20.47
CA GLU A 150 5.62 26.56 -20.47
C GLU A 150 4.67 25.96 -19.41
N VAL A 151 4.61 24.62 -19.31
CA VAL A 151 3.76 23.96 -18.30
C VAL A 151 4.29 24.19 -16.88
N LYS A 152 5.62 24.22 -16.71
CA LYS A 152 6.24 24.56 -15.42
C LYS A 152 5.87 25.98 -14.98
N GLU A 153 5.86 26.93 -15.90
CA GLU A 153 5.46 28.32 -15.64
C GLU A 153 3.98 28.44 -15.29
N LYS A 154 3.08 27.78 -16.04
CA LYS A 154 1.65 27.73 -15.71
C LYS A 154 1.41 27.16 -14.31
N ILE A 155 2.10 26.08 -13.94
CA ILE A 155 2.03 25.49 -12.60
C ILE A 155 2.54 26.46 -11.52
N ALA A 156 3.64 27.17 -11.78
CA ALA A 156 4.18 28.14 -10.84
C ALA A 156 3.19 29.30 -10.62
N ALA A 157 2.61 29.83 -11.69
CA ALA A 157 1.60 30.90 -11.62
C ALA A 157 0.37 30.47 -10.80
N VAL A 158 -0.15 29.26 -11.01
CA VAL A 158 -1.27 28.72 -10.22
C VAL A 158 -0.90 28.57 -8.76
N LYS A 159 0.31 28.09 -8.45
CA LYS A 159 0.78 27.97 -7.06
C LYS A 159 0.87 29.32 -6.36
N GLU A 160 1.33 30.36 -7.03
CA GLU A 160 1.38 31.71 -6.45
C GLU A 160 -0.03 32.28 -6.21
N LEU A 161 -0.99 32.03 -7.12
CA LEU A 161 -2.40 32.38 -6.91
C LEU A 161 -3.04 31.61 -5.76
N GLU A 162 -2.78 30.31 -5.64
CA GLU A 162 -3.26 29.50 -4.51
C GLU A 162 -2.67 30.00 -3.19
N LYS A 163 -1.37 30.31 -3.16
CA LYS A 163 -0.71 30.87 -1.98
C LYS A 163 -1.32 32.21 -1.57
N SER A 164 -1.54 33.12 -2.52
CA SER A 164 -2.09 34.45 -2.20
C SER A 164 -3.50 34.34 -1.60
N ILE A 165 -4.39 33.55 -2.21
CA ILE A 165 -5.74 33.29 -1.69
C ILE A 165 -5.67 32.61 -0.31
N HIS A 166 -4.76 31.65 -0.12
CA HIS A 166 -4.56 31.02 1.19
C HIS A 166 -4.08 32.01 2.25
N THR A 167 -3.18 32.94 1.91
CA THR A 167 -2.70 33.96 2.85
C THR A 167 -3.78 34.98 3.19
N GLU A 168 -4.57 35.42 2.21
CA GLU A 168 -5.71 36.33 2.43
C GLU A 168 -6.79 35.67 3.29
N MET A 169 -7.13 34.40 3.00
CA MET A 169 -8.08 33.64 3.80
C MET A 169 -7.57 33.45 5.24
N ARG A 170 -6.27 33.18 5.43
CA ARG A 170 -5.68 33.08 6.76
C ARG A 170 -5.77 34.42 7.50
N ALA A 171 -5.44 35.54 6.84
CA ALA A 171 -5.54 36.86 7.44
C ALA A 171 -6.97 37.18 7.90
N LYS A 172 -8.00 36.88 7.08
CA LYS A 172 -9.40 37.03 7.48
C LYS A 172 -9.80 36.18 8.68
N VAL A 173 -9.26 34.97 8.79
CA VAL A 173 -9.52 34.11 9.96
C VAL A 173 -8.76 34.63 11.19
N GLU A 174 -7.57 35.20 11.02
CA GLU A 174 -6.79 35.81 12.11
C GLU A 174 -7.44 37.11 12.63
N GLU A 175 -8.09 37.90 11.77
CA GLU A 175 -8.85 39.11 12.13
C GLU A 175 -10.02 38.82 13.10
N LEU A 176 -10.63 37.63 13.01
CA LEU A 176 -11.70 37.21 13.94
C LEU A 176 -11.16 36.93 15.36
N GLY A 177 -9.85 36.73 15.51
CA GLY A 177 -9.20 36.46 16.79
C GLY A 177 -9.26 34.99 17.24
N LYS A 178 -8.48 34.66 18.28
CA LYS A 178 -8.34 33.27 18.78
C LYS A 178 -9.57 32.72 19.49
N ASP A 179 -10.49 33.61 19.89
CA ASP A 179 -11.71 33.28 20.64
C ASP A 179 -12.95 33.18 19.74
N ALA A 180 -12.79 33.37 18.42
CA ALA A 180 -13.88 33.29 17.44
C ALA A 180 -14.56 31.91 17.46
N SER A 181 -15.89 31.91 17.38
CA SER A 181 -16.65 30.67 17.36
C SER A 181 -16.42 29.90 16.05
N ARG A 182 -16.58 28.57 16.08
CA ARG A 182 -16.44 27.73 14.88
C ARG A 182 -17.43 28.10 13.78
N GLU A 183 -18.57 28.69 14.15
CA GLU A 183 -19.60 29.14 13.21
C GLU A 183 -19.20 30.44 12.53
N GLU A 184 -18.68 31.42 13.28
CA GLU A 184 -18.13 32.67 12.73
C GLU A 184 -16.98 32.43 11.75
N ILE A 185 -16.08 31.48 12.05
CA ILE A 185 -14.98 31.13 11.14
C ILE A 185 -15.53 30.52 9.85
N LYS A 186 -16.58 29.69 9.93
CA LYS A 186 -17.18 29.08 8.74
C LYS A 186 -17.87 30.12 7.87
N THR A 187 -18.68 31.00 8.45
CA THR A 187 -19.38 32.06 7.71
C THR A 187 -18.39 32.98 7.03
N ALA A 188 -17.34 33.43 7.73
CA ALA A 188 -16.30 34.27 7.14
C ALA A 188 -15.54 33.58 5.98
N VAL A 189 -15.27 32.28 6.09
CA VAL A 189 -14.63 31.50 5.01
C VAL A 189 -15.58 31.30 3.82
N GLU A 190 -16.88 31.09 4.06
CA GLU A 190 -17.89 30.98 3.01
C GLU A 190 -18.08 32.30 2.27
N GLU A 191 -18.23 33.41 3.00
CA GLU A 191 -18.28 34.76 2.44
C GLU A 191 -17.01 35.11 1.65
N PHE A 192 -15.83 34.71 2.15
CA PHE A 192 -14.57 34.87 1.42
C PHE A 192 -14.56 34.07 0.12
N LYS A 193 -15.07 32.84 0.13
CA LYS A 193 -15.16 32.01 -1.08
C LYS A 193 -16.14 32.60 -2.10
N GLU A 194 -17.28 33.10 -1.66
CA GLU A 194 -18.25 33.75 -2.54
C GLU A 194 -17.69 35.03 -3.15
N SER A 195 -17.02 35.86 -2.34
CA SER A 195 -16.37 37.09 -2.79
C SER A 195 -15.22 36.85 -3.76
N ASN A 196 -14.54 35.70 -3.67
CA ASN A 196 -13.41 35.32 -4.52
C ASN A 196 -13.75 34.25 -5.55
N LYS A 197 -15.04 34.03 -5.82
CA LYS A 197 -15.52 32.97 -6.73
C LYS A 197 -14.84 33.02 -8.10
N GLU A 198 -14.65 34.21 -8.65
CA GLU A 198 -13.96 34.41 -9.94
C GLU A 198 -12.51 33.93 -9.89
N ARG A 199 -11.76 34.22 -8.82
CA ARG A 199 -10.39 33.75 -8.65
C ARG A 199 -10.32 32.22 -8.52
N PHE A 200 -11.31 31.59 -7.89
CA PHE A 200 -11.38 30.13 -7.79
C PHE A 200 -11.72 29.47 -9.14
N GLU A 201 -12.61 30.05 -9.94
CA GLU A 201 -12.88 29.58 -11.29
C GLU A 201 -11.65 29.78 -12.20
N GLU A 202 -10.92 30.89 -12.07
CA GLU A 202 -9.65 31.11 -12.78
C GLU A 202 -8.60 30.05 -12.43
N ILE A 203 -8.42 29.72 -11.14
CA ILE A 203 -7.51 28.65 -10.72
C ILE A 203 -7.93 27.30 -11.32
N LYS A 204 -9.23 27.02 -11.34
CA LYS A 204 -9.78 25.78 -11.89
C LYS A 204 -9.57 25.70 -13.41
N GLU A 205 -9.78 26.80 -14.13
CA GLU A 205 -9.53 26.89 -15.57
C GLU A 205 -8.03 26.74 -15.89
N LYS A 206 -7.14 27.35 -15.10
CA LYS A 206 -5.69 27.16 -15.25
C LYS A 206 -5.29 25.72 -14.96
N HIS A 207 -5.87 25.06 -13.96
CA HIS A 207 -5.64 23.63 -13.71
C HIS A 207 -6.16 22.74 -14.84
N SER A 208 -7.30 23.07 -15.47
CA SER A 208 -7.78 22.31 -16.64
C SER A 208 -6.87 22.51 -17.85
N SER A 209 -6.42 23.74 -18.12
CA SER A 209 -5.45 24.01 -19.18
C SER A 209 -4.12 23.27 -18.95
N ILE A 210 -3.56 23.32 -17.74
CA ILE A 210 -2.35 22.54 -17.39
C ILE A 210 -2.59 21.06 -17.64
N ARG A 211 -3.77 20.54 -17.28
CA ARG A 211 -4.10 19.14 -17.49
C ARG A 211 -4.17 18.78 -18.97
N GLU A 212 -4.77 19.63 -19.81
CA GLU A 212 -4.84 19.42 -21.25
C GLU A 212 -3.45 19.44 -21.88
N ASP A 213 -2.60 20.41 -21.53
CA ASP A 213 -1.21 20.49 -21.99
C ASP A 213 -0.41 19.23 -21.58
N MET A 214 -0.64 18.76 -20.35
CA MET A 214 -0.04 17.55 -19.80
C MET A 214 -0.53 16.29 -20.51
N GLU A 215 -1.80 16.24 -20.90
CA GLU A 215 -2.38 15.12 -21.66
C GLU A 215 -1.88 15.11 -23.10
N ALA A 216 -1.74 16.28 -23.75
CA ALA A 216 -1.18 16.43 -25.09
C ALA A 216 0.30 16.02 -25.18
N ASN A 217 1.10 16.32 -24.15
CA ASN A 217 2.51 15.96 -24.07
C ASN A 217 2.77 14.59 -23.43
N ARG A 218 1.72 13.83 -23.14
CA ARG A 218 1.86 12.51 -22.51
C ARG A 218 2.45 11.54 -23.54
N PRO A 219 3.49 10.75 -23.18
CA PRO A 219 3.98 9.71 -24.07
C PRO A 219 2.83 8.77 -24.45
N PRO A 220 2.80 8.27 -25.70
CA PRO A 220 1.74 7.39 -26.16
C PRO A 220 1.64 6.22 -25.18
N LYS A 221 0.42 5.98 -24.69
CA LYS A 221 0.18 4.81 -23.85
C LYS A 221 0.51 3.59 -24.72
N PRO A 222 1.20 2.57 -24.18
CA PRO A 222 1.36 1.33 -24.90
C PRO A 222 -0.03 0.84 -25.32
N GLU A 223 -0.18 0.54 -26.60
CA GLU A 223 -1.44 0.03 -27.13
C GLU A 223 -1.75 -1.28 -26.43
N ARG A 224 -2.93 -1.34 -25.82
CA ARG A 224 -3.41 -2.59 -25.24
C ARG A 224 -3.95 -3.43 -26.41
N PRO A 225 -3.57 -4.71 -26.53
CA PRO A 225 -4.10 -5.56 -27.59
C PRO A 225 -5.63 -5.55 -27.52
N GLU A 226 -6.27 -5.51 -28.69
CA GLU A 226 -7.70 -5.45 -28.77
C GLU A 226 -8.32 -6.73 -28.21
N LEU A 227 -9.24 -6.56 -27.27
CA LEU A 227 -10.01 -7.69 -26.75
C LEU A 227 -11.00 -8.14 -27.83
N THR A 228 -11.14 -9.46 -28.00
CA THR A 228 -12.18 -10.06 -28.85
C THR A 228 -13.57 -9.59 -28.39
N ALA A 229 -14.55 -9.56 -29.29
CA ALA A 229 -15.93 -9.13 -28.96
C ALA A 229 -16.53 -9.94 -27.80
N ALA A 230 -16.23 -11.24 -27.73
CA ALA A 230 -16.63 -12.12 -26.63
C ALA A 230 -15.96 -11.76 -25.30
N LEU A 231 -14.69 -11.34 -25.30
CA LEU A 231 -14.02 -10.87 -24.09
C LEU A 231 -14.52 -9.51 -23.62
N LYS A 232 -14.84 -8.60 -24.56
CA LYS A 232 -15.44 -7.30 -24.25
C LYS A 232 -16.77 -7.48 -23.52
N SER A 233 -17.65 -8.37 -24.00
CA SER A 233 -18.94 -8.63 -23.35
C SER A 233 -18.77 -9.23 -21.94
N LYS A 234 -17.84 -10.19 -21.74
CA LYS A 234 -17.52 -10.72 -20.40
C LYS A 234 -17.00 -9.63 -19.45
N VAL A 235 -16.13 -8.74 -19.94
CA VAL A 235 -15.59 -7.62 -19.16
C VAL A 235 -16.70 -6.64 -18.74
N ASP A 236 -17.61 -6.30 -19.64
CA ASP A 236 -18.67 -5.34 -19.33
C ASP A 236 -19.74 -5.94 -18.41
N ALA A 237 -20.08 -7.22 -18.59
CA ALA A 237 -20.93 -7.96 -17.64
C ALA A 237 -20.30 -7.99 -16.23
N LEU A 238 -18.99 -8.20 -16.13
CA LEU A 238 -18.28 -8.16 -14.85
C LEU A 238 -18.29 -6.77 -14.22
N LYS A 239 -18.07 -5.70 -15.01
CA LYS A 239 -18.15 -4.32 -14.51
C LYS A 239 -19.54 -3.98 -13.98
N ALA A 240 -20.60 -4.43 -14.65
CA ALA A 240 -21.97 -4.23 -14.20
C ALA A 240 -22.17 -4.86 -12.80
N LYS A 241 -21.78 -6.13 -12.61
CA LYS A 241 -21.84 -6.81 -11.31
C LYS A 241 -21.00 -6.12 -10.23
N GLN A 242 -19.80 -5.63 -10.57
CA GLN A 242 -18.97 -4.87 -9.64
C GLN A 242 -19.63 -3.55 -9.22
N LYS A 243 -20.26 -2.84 -10.16
CA LYS A 243 -20.98 -1.60 -9.88
C LYS A 243 -22.15 -1.84 -8.93
N GLU A 244 -22.95 -2.86 -9.18
CA GLU A 244 -24.05 -3.25 -8.28
C GLU A 244 -23.56 -3.57 -6.86
N MET A 245 -22.46 -4.32 -6.74
CA MET A 245 -21.85 -4.63 -5.43
C MET A 245 -21.36 -3.35 -4.73
N HIS A 246 -20.72 -2.44 -5.45
CA HIS A 246 -20.29 -1.14 -4.90
C HIS A 246 -21.45 -0.27 -4.44
N GLU A 247 -22.56 -0.24 -5.18
CA GLU A 247 -23.77 0.49 -4.78
C GLU A 247 -24.41 -0.13 -3.52
N ALA A 248 -24.46 -1.47 -3.44
CA ALA A 248 -24.93 -2.17 -2.24
C ALA A 248 -24.04 -1.86 -1.02
N GLN A 249 -22.72 -1.85 -1.20
CA GLN A 249 -21.77 -1.47 -0.16
C GLN A 249 -21.93 0.00 0.28
N LYS A 250 -22.22 0.90 -0.66
CA LYS A 250 -22.49 2.32 -0.36
C LYS A 250 -23.76 2.47 0.49
N LYS A 251 -24.83 1.73 0.16
CA LYS A 251 -26.07 1.70 0.95
C LYS A 251 -25.83 1.15 2.36
N LEU A 252 -25.09 0.05 2.49
CA LEU A 252 -24.68 -0.47 3.80
C LEU A 252 -23.96 0.61 4.60
N HIS A 253 -22.98 1.29 4.00
CA HIS A 253 -22.22 2.32 4.69
C HIS A 253 -23.08 3.51 5.14
N GLN A 254 -24.12 3.87 4.38
CA GLN A 254 -25.10 4.89 4.80
C GLN A 254 -25.88 4.43 6.02
N ASN A 255 -26.38 3.19 6.03
CA ASN A 255 -27.16 2.63 7.16
C ASN A 255 -26.31 2.46 8.43
N LEU A 256 -25.00 2.24 8.29
CA LEU A 256 -24.09 2.09 9.43
C LEU A 256 -23.78 3.40 10.18
N LYS A 257 -24.08 4.59 9.60
CA LYS A 257 -23.67 5.89 10.18
C LYS A 257 -24.24 6.11 11.58
N ASP A 258 -25.52 5.81 11.77
CA ASP A 258 -26.26 6.09 13.01
C ASP A 258 -26.49 4.85 13.87
N ALA A 259 -26.07 3.67 13.39
CA ALA A 259 -26.27 2.40 14.05
C ALA A 259 -25.35 2.18 15.27
N THR A 260 -25.85 1.45 16.27
CA THR A 260 -25.07 1.08 17.45
C THR A 260 -24.00 0.03 17.13
N LYS A 261 -23.04 -0.18 18.04
CA LYS A 261 -21.90 -1.09 17.78
C LYS A 261 -22.34 -2.53 17.48
N ASP A 262 -23.41 -3.00 18.11
CA ASP A 262 -23.89 -4.36 17.94
C ASP A 262 -24.77 -4.49 16.69
N GLU A 263 -25.64 -3.51 16.41
CA GLU A 263 -26.38 -3.40 15.14
C GLU A 263 -25.44 -3.32 13.92
N ARG A 264 -24.31 -2.60 14.04
CA ARG A 264 -23.30 -2.54 12.97
C ARG A 264 -22.70 -3.92 12.69
N LYS A 265 -22.46 -4.74 13.72
CA LYS A 265 -21.91 -6.08 13.53
C LYS A 265 -22.91 -6.96 12.80
N GLU A 266 -24.17 -6.94 13.25
CA GLU A 266 -25.27 -7.72 12.66
C GLU A 266 -25.50 -7.33 11.19
N MET A 267 -25.64 -6.03 10.90
CA MET A 267 -25.77 -5.57 9.50
C MET A 267 -24.58 -5.95 8.61
N ILE A 268 -23.36 -5.99 9.16
CA ILE A 268 -22.17 -6.40 8.42
C ILE A 268 -22.14 -7.92 8.22
N THR A 269 -22.56 -8.73 9.20
CA THR A 269 -22.65 -10.19 9.04
C THR A 269 -23.69 -10.55 8.00
N ASP A 270 -24.89 -9.98 8.10
CA ASP A 270 -25.99 -10.24 7.18
C ASP A 270 -25.63 -9.81 5.75
N PHE A 271 -25.01 -8.64 5.60
CA PHE A 271 -24.53 -8.18 4.30
C PHE A 271 -23.46 -9.10 3.71
N LYS A 272 -22.54 -9.61 4.53
CA LYS A 272 -21.50 -10.54 4.09
C LYS A 272 -22.09 -11.88 3.67
N GLU A 273 -23.05 -12.40 4.42
CA GLU A 273 -23.71 -13.67 4.10
C GLU A 273 -24.55 -13.53 2.82
N ALA A 274 -25.38 -12.49 2.72
CA ALA A 274 -26.22 -12.23 1.56
C ALA A 274 -25.44 -11.96 0.26
N ASN A 275 -24.21 -11.44 0.35
CA ASN A 275 -23.39 -11.13 -0.82
C ASN A 275 -22.19 -12.07 -1.02
N LYS A 276 -22.05 -13.12 -0.21
CA LYS A 276 -20.94 -14.08 -0.28
C LYS A 276 -20.83 -14.72 -1.66
N GLU A 277 -21.96 -15.20 -2.19
CA GLU A 277 -22.03 -15.85 -3.49
C GLU A 277 -21.70 -14.88 -4.62
N LYS A 278 -22.29 -13.68 -4.62
CA LYS A 278 -22.01 -12.62 -5.61
C LYS A 278 -20.53 -12.24 -5.61
N HIS A 279 -19.90 -12.13 -4.44
CA HIS A 279 -18.48 -11.81 -4.34
C HIS A 279 -17.59 -12.92 -4.89
N GLU A 280 -17.86 -14.18 -4.54
CA GLU A 280 -17.10 -15.32 -5.10
C GLU A 280 -17.32 -15.48 -6.61
N GLU A 281 -18.53 -15.23 -7.11
CA GLU A 281 -18.81 -15.23 -8.55
C GLU A 281 -18.04 -14.13 -9.29
N ILE A 282 -18.09 -12.88 -8.80
CA ILE A 282 -17.33 -11.76 -9.37
C ILE A 282 -15.83 -12.08 -9.37
N LYS A 283 -15.32 -12.70 -8.31
CA LYS A 283 -13.91 -13.09 -8.18
C LYS A 283 -13.52 -14.21 -9.14
N ALA A 284 -14.38 -15.22 -9.31
CA ALA A 284 -14.18 -16.30 -10.26
C ALA A 284 -14.17 -15.77 -11.70
N GLN A 285 -15.20 -14.98 -12.08
CA GLN A 285 -15.29 -14.35 -13.40
C GLN A 285 -14.13 -13.38 -13.65
N ALA A 286 -13.69 -12.63 -12.64
CA ALA A 286 -12.51 -11.77 -12.76
C ALA A 286 -11.23 -12.55 -13.01
N LYS A 287 -11.08 -13.72 -12.39
CA LYS A 287 -9.91 -14.58 -12.58
C LYS A 287 -9.91 -15.19 -13.98
N GLU A 288 -11.06 -15.65 -14.45
CA GLU A 288 -11.25 -16.19 -15.80
C GLU A 288 -10.96 -15.12 -16.85
N VAL A 289 -11.62 -13.97 -16.79
CA VAL A 289 -11.39 -12.84 -17.72
C VAL A 289 -9.93 -12.41 -17.73
N LYS A 290 -9.27 -12.32 -16.56
CA LYS A 290 -7.83 -12.00 -16.51
C LYS A 290 -6.96 -13.07 -17.16
N LYS A 291 -7.32 -14.34 -17.04
CA LYS A 291 -6.61 -15.46 -17.67
C LYS A 291 -6.75 -15.38 -19.18
N GLU A 292 -7.96 -15.20 -19.69
CA GLU A 292 -8.23 -15.09 -21.12
C GLU A 292 -7.56 -13.85 -21.74
N ILE A 293 -7.58 -12.71 -21.04
CA ILE A 293 -6.83 -11.51 -21.47
C ILE A 293 -5.33 -11.78 -21.51
N ARG A 294 -4.78 -12.50 -20.52
CA ARG A 294 -3.36 -12.85 -20.48
C ARG A 294 -3.00 -13.77 -21.64
N GLU A 295 -3.80 -14.80 -21.90
CA GLU A 295 -3.59 -15.73 -23.01
C GLU A 295 -3.59 -15.00 -24.36
N LEU A 296 -4.52 -14.06 -24.58
CA LEU A 296 -4.56 -13.23 -25.79
C LEU A 296 -3.34 -12.30 -25.92
N VAL A 297 -2.93 -11.65 -24.83
CA VAL A 297 -1.74 -10.78 -24.84
C VAL A 297 -0.46 -11.58 -25.12
N GLU A 298 -0.36 -12.79 -24.55
CA GLU A 298 0.79 -13.68 -24.74
C GLU A 298 0.86 -14.26 -26.15
N THR A 299 -0.28 -14.46 -26.84
CA THR A 299 -0.31 -14.88 -28.25
C THR A 299 0.09 -13.76 -29.21
N ASP A 300 -0.25 -12.51 -28.88
CA ASP A 300 -0.11 -11.40 -29.83
C ASP A 300 1.21 -10.60 -29.67
N ALA A 301 1.81 -10.54 -28.47
CA ALA A 301 2.91 -9.60 -28.20
C ALA A 301 4.21 -10.20 -27.65
N THR A 302 4.23 -11.42 -27.09
CA THR A 302 5.42 -11.89 -26.33
C THR A 302 5.83 -13.35 -26.55
N ARG A 303 5.50 -13.96 -27.69
CA ARG A 303 6.20 -15.19 -28.13
C ARG A 303 7.53 -14.88 -28.82
N THR A 304 8.29 -13.92 -28.29
CA THR A 304 9.68 -13.65 -28.64
C THR A 304 10.55 -13.64 -27.38
N SER A 305 10.55 -14.74 -26.62
CA SER A 305 11.69 -15.11 -25.75
C SER A 305 11.57 -16.56 -25.25
N ASP A 306 11.42 -17.50 -26.16
CA ASP A 306 11.81 -18.90 -25.91
C ASP A 306 12.77 -19.30 -27.04
N LEU A 307 13.96 -18.70 -27.00
CA LEU A 307 15.22 -19.06 -27.67
C LEU A 307 16.37 -18.56 -26.81
#